data_AF-A0A519C1K5-F1
#
_entry.id   AF-A0A519C1K5-F1
#
_cell.length_a   1.000
_cell.length_b   1.000
_cell.length_c   1.000
_cell.angle_alpha   90.00
_cell.angle_beta   90.00
_cell.angle_gamma   90.00
#
_symmetry.space_group_name_H-M   'P 1'
#
loop_
_entity.id
_entity.type
_entity.pdbx_description
1 polymer ?
#
loop_
_entity_poly.entity_id
_entity_poly.type
_entity_poly.pdbx_seq_one_letter_code
_entity_poly.pdbx_strand_id
1 'polypeptide(L)' 'MRSLLLAGGRSSRMGKDKALIKIDGIAMIQRVAQALAEAGREPIRIAVSTPEKI' A
#
# COMPACT_ATOMS: atom_id res chain seq x y z
N MET A 1 -2.19 -11.40 15.59
CA MET A 1 -1.89 -11.97 14.24
C MET A 1 -1.13 -10.92 13.44
N ARG A 2 -0.13 -11.30 12.65
CA ARG A 2 0.69 -10.36 11.86
C ARG A 2 0.04 -10.12 10.49
N SER A 3 0.32 -8.96 9.88
CA SER A 3 -0.17 -8.64 8.53
C SER A 3 0.98 -8.34 7.56
N LEU A 4 0.74 -8.68 6.29
CA LEU A 4 1.60 -8.36 5.16
C LEU A 4 0.77 -7.61 4.12
N LEU A 5 1.16 -6.37 3.82
CA LEU A 5 0.59 -5.55 2.78
C LEU A 5 1.50 -5.56 1.55
N LEU A 6 1.00 -6.08 0.44
CA LEU A 6 1.70 -6.09 -0.84
C LEU A 6 1.36 -4.79 -1.60
N ALA A 7 2.26 -3.81 -1.52
CA ALA A 7 2.20 -2.54 -2.23
C ALA A 7 3.19 -2.55 -3.42
N GLY A 8 3.13 -3.63 -4.21
CA GLY A 8 4.05 -3.90 -5.31
C GLY A 8 3.67 -3.18 -6.61
N GLY A 9 4.10 -1.93 -6.75
CA GLY A 9 4.45 -1.33 -8.04
C GLY A 9 3.37 -1.11 -9.10
N ARG A 10 3.83 -0.89 -10.34
CA ARG A 10 3.07 -0.37 -11.48
C ARG A 10 1.82 -1.21 -11.77
N SER A 11 0.65 -0.62 -11.54
CA SER A 11 -0.62 -1.22 -11.92
C SER A 11 -0.71 -1.35 -13.45
N SER A 12 -0.93 -2.55 -13.96
CA SER A 12 -1.10 -2.80 -15.41
C SER A 12 -2.27 -2.00 -16.01
N ARG A 13 -3.31 -1.76 -15.23
CA ARG A 13 -4.51 -1.00 -15.64
C ARG A 13 -4.34 0.51 -15.46
N MET A 14 -3.65 0.95 -14.41
CA MET A 14 -3.54 2.38 -14.09
C MET A 14 -2.24 3.01 -14.56
N GLY A 15 -1.29 2.22 -15.06
CA GLY A 15 -0.02 2.66 -15.64
C GLY A 15 1.00 3.22 -14.64
N LYS A 16 0.61 3.42 -13.38
CA LYS A 16 1.39 4.01 -12.28
C LYS A 16 1.33 3.18 -11.01
N ASP A 17 2.18 3.50 -10.05
CA ASP A 17 2.12 2.90 -8.72
C ASP A 17 0.75 3.20 -8.07
N LYS A 18 -0.05 2.15 -7.85
CA LYS A 18 -1.39 2.28 -7.28
C LYS A 18 -1.33 2.62 -5.79
N ALA A 19 -0.27 2.24 -5.10
CA ALA A 19 -0.12 2.43 -3.65
C ALA A 19 -0.16 3.92 -3.27
N LEU A 20 0.40 4.77 -4.14
CA LEU A 20 0.49 6.22 -3.97
C LEU A 20 -0.68 7.00 -4.58
N ILE A 21 -1.62 6.34 -5.27
CA ILE A 21 -2.81 7.02 -5.76
C ILE A 21 -3.60 7.54 -4.57
N LYS A 22 -3.94 8.84 -4.62
CA LYS A 22 -4.76 9.47 -3.61
C LYS A 22 -6.24 9.26 -3.93
N ILE A 23 -6.99 8.84 -2.92
CA ILE A 23 -8.45 8.90 -2.89
C ILE A 23 -8.78 9.88 -1.77
N ASP A 24 -9.60 10.90 -2.05
CA ASP A 24 -9.92 11.99 -1.10
C ASP A 24 -8.68 12.58 -0.40
N GLY A 25 -7.59 12.76 -1.14
CA GLY A 25 -6.32 13.28 -0.62
C GLY A 25 -5.42 12.27 0.12
N ILE A 26 -5.92 11.08 0.45
CA ILE A 26 -5.20 10.04 1.22
C ILE A 26 -4.66 8.95 0.28
N ALA A 27 -3.38 8.62 0.38
CA ALA A 27 -2.77 7.54 -0.39
C ALA A 27 -3.45 6.18 -0.10
N MET A 28 -3.71 5.39 -1.14
CA MET A 28 -4.34 4.07 -0.99
C MET A 28 -3.63 3.17 0.03
N ILE A 29 -2.29 3.17 0.03
CA ILE A 29 -1.50 2.37 0.98
C ILE A 29 -1.76 2.76 2.44
N GLN A 30 -1.93 4.06 2.70
CA GLN A 30 -2.23 4.58 4.04
C GLN A 30 -3.60 4.10 4.52
N ARG A 31 -4.62 4.16 3.65
CA ARG A 31 -5.97 3.68 3.96
C ARG A 31 -5.96 2.21 4.41
N VAL A 32 -5.21 1.36 3.72
CA VAL A 32 -5.13 -0.08 4.05
C VAL A 32 -4.31 -0.32 5.32
N ALA A 33 -3.19 0.38 5.49
CA ALA A 33 -2.39 0.26 6.71
C ALA A 33 -3.19 0.68 7.96
N GLN A 34 -3.96 1.77 7.86
CA GLN A 34 -4.82 2.24 8.95
C GLN A 34 -5.91 1.21 9.29
N ALA A 35 -6.60 0.66 8.28
CA ALA A 35 -7.60 -0.38 8.52
C ALA A 35 -7.01 -1.64 9.21
N LEU A 36 -5.78 -2.02 8.85
CA LEU A 36 -5.08 -3.13 9.51
C LEU A 36 -4.72 -2.80 10.98
N ALA A 37 -4.30 -1.57 11.25
CA ALA A 37 -3.99 -1.11 12.60
C ALA A 37 -5.26 -1.06 13.48
N GLU A 38 -6.34 -0.47 12.98
CA GLU A 38 -7.66 -0.42 13.65
C GLU A 38 -8.21 -1.83 13.93
N ALA A 39 -7.87 -2.81 13.09
CA ALA A 39 -8.22 -4.21 13.28
C ALA A 39 -7.25 -5.00 14.20
N GLY A 40 -6.30 -4.33 14.87
CA GLY A 40 -5.33 -4.95 15.79
C GLY A 40 -4.35 -5.92 15.10
N ARG A 41 -3.99 -5.65 13.82
CA ARG A 41 -3.13 -6.54 13.00
C ARG A 41 -1.67 -6.12 12.95
N GLU A 42 -1.24 -5.42 13.98
CA GLU A 42 0.15 -5.06 14.17
C GLU A 42 1.01 -6.27 14.62
N PRO A 43 2.29 -6.32 14.24
CA PRO A 43 2.98 -5.42 13.31
C PRO A 43 2.56 -5.64 11.85
N ILE A 44 2.50 -4.54 11.10
CA ILE A 44 2.19 -4.51 9.66
C ILE A 44 3.51 -4.45 8.89
N ARG A 45 3.79 -5.47 8.07
CA ARG A 45 4.91 -5.41 7.12
C ARG A 45 4.40 -5.00 5.76
N ILE A 46 5.12 -4.09 5.09
CA ILE A 46 4.76 -3.61 3.78
C ILE A 46 5.86 -4.03 2.80
N ALA A 47 5.51 -4.85 1.81
CA ALA A 47 6.40 -5.20 0.71
C ALA A 47 6.13 -4.26 -0.46
N VAL A 48 7.17 -3.58 -0.93
CA VAL A 48 7.12 -2.66 -2.07
C VAL A 48 8.01 -3.19 -3.20
N SER A 49 7.69 -2.86 -4.44
CA SER A 49 8.62 -3.06 -5.55
C SER A 49 9.73 -2.01 -5.48
N THR A 50 10.93 -2.34 -5.95
CA THR A 50 12.07 -1.39 -5.95
C THR A 50 11.74 -0.08 -6.69
N PRO A 51 12.22 1.08 -6.21
CA PRO A 51 11.91 2.39 -6.80
C PRO A 51 12.54 2.66 -8.18
N GLU A 52 13.37 1.75 -8.69
CA GLU A 52 14.28 1.98 -9.85
C GLU A 52 13.61 1.88 -11.23
N LYS A 53 12.32 2.18 -11.34
CA LYS A 53 11.67 2.39 -12.65
C LYS A 53 11.02 3.77 -12.70
N ILE A 54 11.82 4.79 -12.42
CA ILE A 54 11.57 6.17 -12.86
C ILE A 54 11.58 6.18 -14.39
#